data_AF-A0A354J7I0-F1
#
_entry.id   AF-A0A354J7I0-F1
#
_cell.length_a   1.000
_cell.length_b   1.000
_cell.length_c   1.000
_cell.angle_alpha   90.00
_cell.angle_beta   90.00
_cell.angle_gamma   90.00
#
_symmetry.space_group_name_H-M   'P 1'
#
loop_
_entity.id
_entity.type
_entity.pdbx_description
1 polymer ?
#
loop_
_entity_poly.entity_id
_entity_poly.type
_entity_poly.pdbx_seq_one_letter_code
_entity_poly.pdbx_strand_id
1 'polypeptide(L)'
;MDQLLTKEFLQKYENRKTPLSPIGEFVYLRTYSRYREDKKRRETWFETVLRTTEYNIGLEIAFKKKKGILIDWEEEKQEAQKLFDNLFFLRTFTSGRTLYMGGTEVVKQYPLSNYNCAFTNIESLQDLVDVFYLLMVGSGVGIRIDRRKVKKLAPVRRLEMESVYDGYVRSITSKEEMEHTKQIVDSEDSSIITLKVGDSKEGWCEALQTYFRIVTSDEYKQIRKVRIDYSYVRPEGERLKRFGGRASGHKSIQRMFEKINKVFLRREDGKLKSLDILDVATIISENVVSGGVRRSAMMVICDEDDEEVINAKRNIYKVVDGQWIEDPEISHRKMSNNSVLYTHRPSLERIKEIINSIKINGEPGFINAVEATRRKETFQGCNPCGEILLQSKQCCNLTTNNMMAFVEGNTLNKERLADILRLSIRNAIRMTLVEVELPAWNKVMQEDRIVGVSLTGMM
;
A
#
# COMPACT_ATOMS: atom_id res chain seq x y z
N MET A 1 -17.22 -30.58 0.08
CA MET A 1 -17.53 -29.15 -0.10
C MET A 1 -18.35 -29.07 -1.36
N ASP A 2 -19.57 -28.53 -1.28
CA ASP A 2 -20.36 -28.31 -2.48
C ASP A 2 -19.60 -27.38 -3.43
N GLN A 3 -19.45 -27.81 -4.68
CA GLN A 3 -18.72 -27.06 -5.69
C GLN A 3 -19.57 -25.83 -6.08
N LEU A 4 -19.02 -24.62 -5.87
CA LEU A 4 -19.72 -23.34 -6.13
C LEU A 4 -20.12 -23.17 -7.60
N LEU A 5 -19.24 -23.56 -8.52
CA LEU A 5 -19.46 -23.49 -9.96
C LEU A 5 -19.41 -24.90 -10.52
N THR A 6 -20.53 -25.38 -11.05
CA THR A 6 -20.63 -26.76 -11.56
C THR A 6 -19.82 -26.94 -12.84
N LYS A 7 -19.45 -28.17 -13.16
CA LYS A 7 -18.71 -28.49 -14.39
C LYS A 7 -19.52 -28.11 -15.63
N GLU A 8 -20.83 -28.34 -15.61
CA GLU A 8 -21.76 -28.01 -16.70
C GLU A 8 -21.81 -26.50 -16.96
N PHE A 9 -21.73 -25.68 -15.90
CA PHE A 9 -21.63 -24.23 -16.06
C PHE A 9 -20.28 -23.82 -16.66
N LEU A 10 -19.18 -24.36 -16.13
CA LEU A 10 -17.82 -23.98 -16.52
C LEU A 10 -17.46 -24.37 -17.96
N GLN A 11 -17.98 -25.50 -18.45
CA GLN A 11 -17.79 -25.97 -19.83
C GLN A 11 -18.25 -24.94 -20.89
N LYS A 12 -19.18 -24.03 -20.54
CA LYS A 12 -19.64 -22.94 -21.42
C LYS A 12 -18.55 -21.89 -21.70
N TYR A 13 -17.47 -21.87 -20.92
CA TYR A 13 -16.43 -20.84 -20.96
C TYR A 13 -15.02 -21.39 -21.20
N GLU A 14 -14.72 -22.62 -20.76
CA GLU A 14 -13.37 -23.19 -20.76
C GLU A 14 -12.67 -23.12 -22.13
N ASN A 15 -13.41 -23.38 -23.21
CA ASN A 15 -12.93 -23.34 -24.59
C ASN A 15 -13.35 -22.09 -25.35
N ARG A 16 -13.97 -21.12 -24.67
CA ARG A 16 -14.48 -19.90 -25.31
C ARG A 16 -13.32 -18.92 -25.52
N LYS A 17 -13.33 -18.23 -26.68
CA LYS A 17 -12.37 -17.16 -26.94
C LYS A 17 -12.48 -16.08 -25.87
N THR A 18 -11.33 -15.62 -25.36
CA THR A 18 -11.28 -14.54 -24.38
C THR A 18 -11.90 -13.26 -24.97
N PRO A 19 -12.70 -12.50 -24.19
CA PRO A 19 -13.26 -11.22 -24.62
C PRO A 19 -12.26 -10.06 -24.50
N LEU A 20 -11.05 -10.32 -24.03
CA LEU A 20 -9.99 -9.32 -23.95
C LEU A 20 -9.60 -8.84 -25.36
N SER A 21 -9.47 -7.52 -25.54
CA SER A 21 -8.84 -6.95 -26.74
C SER A 21 -7.34 -7.31 -26.79
N PRO A 22 -6.64 -7.15 -27.92
CA PRO A 22 -5.21 -7.45 -28.00
C PRO A 22 -4.36 -6.73 -26.92
N ILE A 23 -4.67 -5.46 -26.65
CA ILE A 23 -4.03 -4.70 -25.57
C ILE A 23 -4.45 -5.24 -24.20
N GLY A 24 -5.75 -5.56 -24.02
CA GLY A 24 -6.26 -6.14 -22.78
C GLY A 24 -5.60 -7.48 -22.45
N GLU A 25 -5.38 -8.33 -23.45
CA GLU A 25 -4.71 -9.62 -23.31
C GLU A 25 -3.24 -9.46 -22.96
N PHE A 26 -2.53 -8.56 -23.63
CA PHE A 26 -1.14 -8.23 -23.29
C PHE A 26 -1.01 -7.75 -21.83
N VAL A 27 -1.87 -6.82 -21.40
CA VAL A 27 -1.89 -6.31 -20.02
C VAL A 27 -2.21 -7.43 -19.04
N TYR A 28 -3.21 -8.27 -19.35
CA TYR A 28 -3.59 -9.41 -18.53
C TYR A 28 -2.42 -10.38 -18.31
N LEU A 29 -1.76 -10.82 -19.38
CA LEU A 29 -0.66 -11.78 -19.33
C LEU A 29 0.53 -11.25 -18.52
N ARG A 30 0.84 -9.95 -18.68
CA ARG A 30 1.94 -9.30 -17.96
C ARG A 30 1.64 -9.09 -16.47
N THR A 31 0.40 -8.79 -16.12
CA THR A 31 0.06 -8.18 -14.82
C THR A 31 -0.75 -9.10 -13.90
N TYR A 32 -1.79 -9.76 -14.41
CA TYR A 32 -2.77 -10.49 -13.59
C TYR A 32 -2.62 -12.02 -13.69
N SER A 33 -2.20 -12.52 -14.85
CA SER A 33 -1.98 -13.93 -15.09
C SER A 33 -0.83 -14.46 -14.22
N ARG A 34 -1.12 -15.31 -13.22
CA ARG A 34 -0.07 -15.86 -12.34
C ARG A 34 0.61 -17.07 -12.97
N TYR A 35 1.86 -17.31 -12.61
CA TYR A 35 2.55 -18.54 -13.00
C TYR A 35 2.09 -19.71 -12.13
N ARG A 36 1.72 -20.82 -12.78
CA ARG A 36 1.30 -22.09 -12.17
C ARG A 36 2.46 -23.07 -12.25
N GLU A 37 3.17 -23.26 -11.14
CA GLU A 37 4.33 -24.17 -11.08
C GLU A 37 3.93 -25.61 -11.43
N ASP A 38 2.74 -26.05 -11.02
CA ASP A 38 2.17 -27.36 -11.32
C ASP A 38 1.91 -27.59 -12.82
N LYS A 39 1.50 -26.55 -13.55
CA LYS A 39 1.20 -26.63 -14.98
C LYS A 39 2.32 -26.09 -15.89
N LYS A 40 3.40 -25.55 -15.31
CA LYS A 40 4.53 -24.90 -16.00
C LYS A 40 4.09 -23.85 -17.04
N ARG A 41 3.02 -23.11 -16.75
CA ARG A 41 2.49 -22.02 -17.61
C ARG A 41 1.83 -20.95 -16.77
N ARG A 42 1.47 -19.82 -17.39
CA ARG A 42 0.64 -18.82 -16.72
C ARG A 42 -0.86 -19.17 -16.79
N GLU A 43 -1.65 -18.61 -15.88
CA GLU A 43 -3.10 -18.76 -15.83
C GLU A 43 -3.76 -18.23 -17.11
N THR A 44 -4.77 -18.94 -17.60
CA THR A 44 -5.68 -18.40 -18.63
C THR A 44 -6.68 -17.42 -18.00
N TRP A 45 -7.32 -16.57 -18.82
CA TRP A 45 -8.34 -15.63 -18.32
C TRP A 45 -9.45 -16.36 -17.56
N PHE A 46 -9.92 -17.48 -18.09
CA PHE A 46 -10.88 -18.38 -17.44
C PHE A 46 -10.42 -18.79 -16.03
N GLU A 47 -9.17 -19.26 -15.88
CA GLU A 47 -8.65 -19.70 -14.57
C GLU A 47 -8.57 -18.54 -13.56
N THR A 48 -8.20 -17.34 -14.02
CA THR A 48 -8.17 -16.14 -13.17
C THR A 48 -9.57 -15.75 -12.70
N VAL A 49 -10.56 -15.75 -13.60
CA VAL A 49 -11.96 -15.43 -13.27
C VAL A 49 -12.54 -16.45 -12.30
N LEU A 50 -12.27 -17.75 -12.52
CA LEU A 50 -12.68 -18.83 -11.64
C LEU A 50 -12.16 -18.62 -10.21
N ARG A 51 -10.83 -18.51 -10.07
CA ARG A 51 -10.16 -18.30 -8.78
C ARG A 51 -10.67 -17.04 -8.07
N THR A 52 -10.86 -15.95 -8.81
CA THR A 52 -11.33 -14.67 -8.27
C THR A 52 -12.77 -14.77 -7.75
N THR A 53 -13.65 -15.42 -8.52
CA THR A 53 -15.06 -15.61 -8.16
C THR A 53 -15.18 -16.48 -6.92
N GLU A 54 -14.52 -17.64 -6.91
CA GLU A 54 -14.56 -18.59 -5.78
C GLU A 54 -13.99 -17.95 -4.51
N TYR A 55 -12.92 -17.17 -4.64
CA TYR A 55 -12.38 -16.42 -3.50
C TYR A 55 -13.40 -15.45 -2.93
N ASN A 56 -14.00 -14.60 -3.77
CA ASN A 56 -14.91 -13.57 -3.29
C ASN A 56 -16.15 -14.17 -2.61
N ILE A 57 -16.84 -15.10 -3.27
CA ILE A 57 -18.02 -15.80 -2.70
C ILE A 57 -17.62 -16.60 -1.45
N GLY A 58 -16.43 -17.22 -1.48
CA GLY A 58 -15.88 -17.96 -0.35
C GLY A 58 -15.71 -17.15 0.93
N LEU A 59 -15.49 -15.82 0.84
CA LEU A 59 -15.42 -14.94 2.01
C LEU A 59 -16.75 -14.89 2.78
N GLU A 60 -17.87 -14.77 2.06
CA GLU A 60 -19.21 -14.78 2.68
C GLU A 60 -19.52 -16.14 3.31
N ILE A 61 -19.21 -17.23 2.60
CA ILE A 61 -19.41 -18.59 3.11
C ILE A 61 -18.59 -18.85 4.37
N ALA A 62 -17.31 -18.45 4.37
CA ALA A 62 -16.45 -18.60 5.54
C ALA A 62 -16.99 -17.80 6.73
N PHE A 63 -17.47 -16.58 6.49
CA PHE A 63 -18.10 -15.75 7.51
C PHE A 63 -19.39 -16.38 8.05
N LYS A 64 -20.31 -16.82 7.19
CA LYS A 64 -21.56 -17.48 7.58
C LYS A 64 -21.29 -18.72 8.45
N LYS A 65 -20.33 -19.56 8.04
CA LYS A 65 -19.88 -20.72 8.84
C LYS A 65 -19.33 -20.30 10.21
N LYS A 66 -18.43 -19.31 10.25
CA LYS A 66 -17.86 -18.80 11.50
C LYS A 66 -18.92 -18.25 12.46
N LYS A 67 -20.03 -17.72 11.93
CA LYS A 67 -21.14 -17.14 12.70
C LYS A 67 -22.30 -18.10 12.94
N GLY A 68 -22.25 -19.33 12.45
CA GLY A 68 -23.37 -20.29 12.56
C GLY A 68 -24.61 -19.85 11.78
N ILE A 69 -24.45 -19.02 10.75
CA ILE A 69 -25.53 -18.59 9.85
C ILE A 69 -25.77 -19.68 8.81
N LEU A 70 -27.04 -20.04 8.59
CA LEU A 70 -27.44 -21.01 7.57
C LEU A 70 -26.97 -20.53 6.18
N ILE A 71 -26.44 -21.45 5.38
CA ILE A 71 -25.98 -21.17 4.02
C ILE A 71 -27.03 -21.69 3.05
N ASP A 72 -27.66 -20.78 2.31
CA ASP A 72 -28.45 -21.13 1.14
C ASP A 72 -27.51 -21.38 -0.04
N TRP A 73 -27.18 -22.65 -0.26
CA TRP A 73 -26.26 -23.05 -1.32
C TRP A 73 -26.77 -22.77 -2.73
N GLU A 74 -28.08 -22.66 -2.92
CA GLU A 74 -28.65 -22.35 -4.23
C GLU A 74 -28.44 -20.87 -4.55
N GLU A 75 -28.69 -19.98 -3.58
CA GLU A 75 -28.41 -18.55 -3.70
C GLU A 75 -26.90 -18.29 -3.97
N GLU A 76 -26.01 -18.91 -3.20
CA GLU A 76 -24.55 -18.75 -3.38
C GLU A 76 -24.08 -19.21 -4.76
N LYS A 77 -24.62 -20.33 -5.26
CA LYS A 77 -24.30 -20.84 -6.61
C LYS A 77 -24.81 -19.90 -7.69
N GLN A 78 -26.04 -19.41 -7.58
CA GLN A 78 -26.61 -18.48 -8.56
C GLN A 78 -25.82 -17.18 -8.62
N GLU A 79 -25.43 -16.64 -7.47
CA GLU A 79 -24.63 -15.43 -7.44
C GLU A 79 -23.20 -15.65 -7.93
N ALA A 80 -22.56 -16.78 -7.58
CA ALA A 80 -21.26 -17.15 -8.11
C ALA A 80 -21.27 -17.22 -9.65
N GLN A 81 -22.30 -17.83 -10.23
CA GLN A 81 -22.47 -17.90 -11.69
C GLN A 81 -22.66 -16.51 -12.31
N LYS A 82 -23.47 -15.64 -11.69
CA LYS A 82 -23.65 -14.25 -12.14
C LYS A 82 -22.35 -13.46 -12.07
N LEU A 83 -21.60 -13.57 -10.97
CA LEU A 83 -20.31 -12.88 -10.81
C LEU A 83 -19.28 -13.39 -11.83
N PHE A 84 -19.19 -14.71 -12.00
CA PHE A 84 -18.30 -15.32 -12.98
C PHE A 84 -18.59 -14.81 -14.40
N ASP A 85 -19.85 -14.87 -14.85
CA ASP A 85 -20.25 -14.44 -16.20
C ASP A 85 -19.90 -12.96 -16.44
N ASN A 86 -20.23 -12.09 -15.48
CA ASN A 86 -19.99 -10.65 -15.61
C ASN A 86 -18.51 -10.26 -15.51
N LEU A 87 -17.72 -10.98 -14.73
CA LEU A 87 -16.26 -10.85 -14.74
C LEU A 87 -15.68 -11.32 -16.06
N PHE A 88 -16.07 -12.51 -16.51
CA PHE A 88 -15.56 -13.12 -17.74
C PHE A 88 -15.77 -12.18 -18.93
N PHE A 89 -16.96 -11.61 -19.07
CA PHE A 89 -17.34 -10.66 -20.13
C PHE A 89 -16.99 -9.19 -19.85
N LEU A 90 -16.12 -8.90 -18.88
CA LEU A 90 -15.58 -7.55 -18.65
C LEU A 90 -16.66 -6.50 -18.34
N ARG A 91 -17.79 -6.91 -17.76
CA ARG A 91 -18.92 -6.04 -17.41
C ARG A 91 -18.76 -5.44 -16.02
N THR A 92 -18.20 -6.23 -15.10
CA THR A 92 -17.80 -5.81 -13.75
C THR A 92 -16.44 -6.38 -13.43
N PHE A 93 -15.73 -5.75 -12.50
CA PHE A 93 -14.42 -6.16 -12.04
C PHE A 93 -14.32 -6.06 -10.53
N THR A 94 -13.65 -7.05 -9.94
CA THR A 94 -13.03 -6.89 -8.63
C THR A 94 -11.87 -5.91 -8.73
N SER A 95 -11.29 -5.51 -7.60
CA SER A 95 -10.06 -4.72 -7.66
C SER A 95 -8.99 -5.48 -8.47
N GLY A 96 -8.12 -4.75 -9.17
CA GLY A 96 -6.98 -5.37 -9.87
C GLY A 96 -6.11 -6.21 -8.92
N ARG A 97 -6.10 -5.87 -7.62
CA ARG A 97 -5.41 -6.68 -6.63
C ARG A 97 -6.07 -8.02 -6.39
N THR A 98 -7.39 -8.04 -6.30
CA THR A 98 -8.16 -9.28 -6.11
C THR A 98 -8.06 -10.18 -7.33
N LEU A 99 -8.02 -9.64 -8.55
CA LEU A 99 -7.69 -10.42 -9.75
C LEU A 99 -6.31 -11.12 -9.62
N TYR A 100 -5.31 -10.41 -9.10
CA TYR A 100 -3.96 -10.96 -8.96
C TYR A 100 -3.75 -11.86 -7.73
N MET A 101 -4.36 -11.55 -6.58
CA MET A 101 -4.06 -12.18 -5.29
C MET A 101 -5.22 -13.03 -4.74
N GLY A 102 -6.46 -12.75 -5.12
CA GLY A 102 -7.64 -13.45 -4.60
C GLY A 102 -7.52 -14.96 -4.78
N GLY A 103 -7.81 -15.73 -3.74
CA GLY A 103 -7.77 -17.20 -3.80
C GLY A 103 -6.37 -17.81 -3.79
N THR A 104 -5.31 -17.01 -3.63
CA THR A 104 -3.94 -17.50 -3.47
C THR A 104 -3.62 -17.78 -2.00
N GLU A 105 -2.58 -18.56 -1.73
CA GLU A 105 -2.11 -18.77 -0.34
C GLU A 105 -1.51 -17.48 0.27
N VAL A 106 -1.02 -16.57 -0.59
CA VAL A 106 -0.43 -15.30 -0.15
C VAL A 106 -1.46 -14.42 0.55
N VAL A 107 -2.68 -14.32 0.04
CA VAL A 107 -3.73 -13.50 0.67
C VAL A 107 -4.25 -14.08 1.98
N LYS A 108 -4.05 -15.38 2.24
CA LYS A 108 -4.38 -15.97 3.55
C LYS A 108 -3.36 -15.57 4.62
N GLN A 109 -2.09 -15.48 4.24
CA GLN A 109 -1.00 -15.08 5.14
C GLN A 109 -0.88 -13.56 5.28
N TYR A 110 -1.17 -12.83 4.19
CA TYR A 110 -1.07 -11.38 4.09
C TYR A 110 -2.35 -10.76 3.51
N PRO A 111 -3.46 -10.75 4.26
CA PRO A 111 -4.71 -10.18 3.80
C PRO A 111 -4.62 -8.73 3.29
N LEU A 112 -3.79 -7.86 3.90
CA LEU A 112 -3.56 -6.48 3.42
C LEU A 112 -3.03 -6.43 2.00
N SER A 113 -2.33 -7.47 1.55
CA SER A 113 -1.86 -7.55 0.17
C SER A 113 -3.00 -7.55 -0.85
N ASN A 114 -4.25 -7.82 -0.44
CA ASN A 114 -5.43 -7.78 -1.32
C ASN A 114 -6.04 -6.39 -1.49
N TYR A 115 -5.54 -5.41 -0.76
CA TYR A 115 -5.97 -4.02 -0.86
C TYR A 115 -4.92 -3.20 -1.60
N ASN A 116 -5.39 -2.33 -2.49
CA ASN A 116 -4.50 -1.62 -3.40
C ASN A 116 -3.91 -0.34 -2.81
N CYS A 117 -4.69 0.34 -1.98
CA CYS A 117 -4.29 1.59 -1.38
C CYS A 117 -4.77 1.68 0.07
N ALA A 118 -4.14 2.56 0.84
CA ALA A 118 -4.31 2.72 2.26
C ALA A 118 -4.14 4.19 2.66
N PHE A 119 -4.60 4.53 3.86
CA PHE A 119 -4.40 5.85 4.47
C PHE A 119 -4.10 5.75 5.97
N THR A 120 -3.19 6.58 6.48
CA THR A 120 -2.95 6.75 7.92
C THR A 120 -2.53 8.18 8.27
N ASN A 121 -2.95 8.66 9.44
CA ASN A 121 -2.29 9.81 10.07
C ASN A 121 -0.93 9.36 10.61
N ILE A 122 0.04 10.27 10.63
CA ILE A 122 1.28 10.07 11.37
C ILE A 122 1.13 10.68 12.75
N GLU A 123 0.91 9.84 13.76
CA GLU A 123 0.72 10.23 15.16
C GLU A 123 1.87 9.73 16.04
N SER A 124 2.63 8.76 15.55
CA SER A 124 3.80 8.16 16.16
C SER A 124 4.77 7.68 15.07
N LEU A 125 6.04 7.42 15.43
CA LEU A 125 6.98 6.79 14.49
C LEU A 125 6.56 5.36 14.11
N GLN A 126 5.73 4.69 14.91
CA GLN A 126 5.16 3.39 14.57
C GLN A 126 4.28 3.46 13.32
N ASP A 127 3.59 4.57 13.07
CA ASP A 127 2.75 4.71 11.87
C ASP A 127 3.59 4.72 10.58
N LEU A 128 4.86 5.15 10.66
CA LEU A 128 5.82 5.05 9.54
C LEU A 128 6.28 3.61 9.30
N VAL A 129 6.31 2.76 10.34
CA VAL A 129 6.55 1.31 10.20
C VAL A 129 5.36 0.65 9.50
N ASP A 130 4.13 1.03 9.85
CA ASP A 130 2.92 0.56 9.15
C ASP A 130 2.96 0.97 7.67
N VAL A 131 3.36 2.22 7.38
CA VAL A 131 3.57 2.71 6.00
C VAL A 131 4.60 1.85 5.27
N PHE A 132 5.73 1.54 5.91
CA PHE A 132 6.76 0.68 5.33
C PHE A 132 6.23 -0.72 4.98
N TYR A 133 5.50 -1.33 5.92
CA TYR A 133 4.87 -2.63 5.72
C TYR A 133 3.89 -2.61 4.54
N LEU A 134 2.99 -1.63 4.50
CA LEU A 134 1.97 -1.47 3.47
C LEU A 134 2.58 -1.32 2.08
N LEU A 135 3.62 -0.50 1.96
CA LEU A 135 4.36 -0.34 0.71
C LEU A 135 5.01 -1.66 0.27
N MET A 136 5.57 -2.44 1.20
CA MET A 136 6.18 -3.75 0.89
C MET A 136 5.16 -4.83 0.49
N VAL A 137 3.92 -4.79 1.00
CA VAL A 137 2.81 -5.62 0.48
C VAL A 137 2.15 -5.02 -0.76
N GLY A 138 2.73 -3.92 -1.27
CA GLY A 138 2.37 -3.28 -2.53
C GLY A 138 1.17 -2.35 -2.44
N SER A 139 0.71 -1.96 -1.26
CA SER A 139 -0.32 -0.93 -1.15
C SER A 139 0.28 0.46 -1.41
N GLY A 140 -0.40 1.31 -2.17
CA GLY A 140 -0.11 2.75 -2.13
C GLY A 140 -0.59 3.34 -0.80
N VAL A 141 0.10 4.35 -0.26
CA VAL A 141 -0.22 4.89 1.08
C VAL A 141 -0.38 6.40 1.03
N GLY A 142 -1.56 6.90 1.35
CA GLY A 142 -1.76 8.29 1.71
C GLY A 142 -1.36 8.48 3.17
N ILE A 143 -0.59 9.53 3.48
CA ILE A 143 -0.28 9.89 4.85
C ILE A 143 -0.75 11.30 5.14
N ARG A 144 -1.24 11.54 6.35
CA ARG A 144 -1.49 12.90 6.84
C ARG A 144 -0.47 13.28 7.89
N ILE A 145 0.20 14.40 7.64
CA ILE A 145 1.12 15.04 8.56
C ILE A 145 0.39 16.24 9.15
N ASP A 146 -0.12 16.08 10.38
CA ASP A 146 -0.76 17.15 11.14
C ASP A 146 0.29 17.79 12.05
N ARG A 147 0.55 19.09 11.86
CA ARG A 147 1.61 19.81 12.57
C ARG A 147 1.42 19.77 14.09
N ARG A 148 0.18 19.71 14.59
CA ARG A 148 -0.13 19.61 16.03
C ARG A 148 0.18 18.23 16.57
N LYS A 149 0.03 17.17 15.77
CA LYS A 149 0.39 15.80 16.16
C LYS A 149 1.89 15.60 16.12
N VAL A 150 2.58 16.13 15.10
CA VAL A 150 4.04 16.07 14.99
C VAL A 150 4.72 16.69 16.22
N LYS A 151 4.21 17.81 16.73
CA LYS A 151 4.71 18.45 17.97
C LYS A 151 4.64 17.57 19.23
N LYS A 152 3.82 16.51 19.22
CA LYS A 152 3.66 15.57 20.35
C LYS A 152 4.54 14.33 20.20
N LEU A 153 5.28 14.18 19.11
CA LEU A 153 6.21 13.07 18.93
C LEU A 153 7.32 13.14 19.98
N ALA A 154 7.75 11.97 20.44
CA ALA A 154 8.90 11.86 21.33
C ALA A 154 10.15 12.45 20.64
N PRO A 155 10.99 13.19 21.38
CA PRO A 155 12.23 13.72 20.82
C PRO A 155 13.15 12.57 20.40
N VAL A 156 13.83 12.72 19.26
CA VAL A 156 14.84 11.79 18.78
C VAL A 156 16.21 12.13 19.36
N ARG A 157 16.93 11.11 19.82
CA ARG A 157 18.30 11.23 20.29
C ARG A 157 19.28 11.09 19.13
N ARG A 158 20.41 11.79 19.24
CA ARG A 158 21.53 11.68 18.30
C ARG A 158 22.37 10.47 18.66
N LEU A 159 22.55 9.57 17.70
CA LEU A 159 23.34 8.35 17.84
C LEU A 159 24.34 8.26 16.69
N GLU A 160 25.52 7.71 16.97
CA GLU A 160 26.42 7.24 15.93
C GLU A 160 25.79 6.01 15.26
N MET A 161 25.83 5.95 13.93
CA MET A 161 25.34 4.80 13.16
C MET A 161 26.50 4.20 12.36
N GLU A 162 26.63 2.89 12.46
CA GLU A 162 27.59 2.09 11.69
C GLU A 162 26.85 1.00 10.91
N SER A 163 27.19 0.81 9.65
CA SER A 163 26.63 -0.23 8.79
C SER A 163 27.59 -1.41 8.69
N VAL A 164 27.11 -2.64 8.89
CA VAL A 164 27.89 -3.88 8.81
C VAL A 164 27.27 -4.82 7.78
N TYR A 165 28.12 -5.48 6.99
CA TYR A 165 27.69 -6.52 6.06
C TYR A 165 28.81 -7.54 5.84
N ASP A 166 28.49 -8.81 6.03
CA ASP A 166 29.33 -9.95 5.69
C ASP A 166 28.50 -10.99 4.93
N GLY A 167 28.80 -11.16 3.64
CA GLY A 167 28.11 -12.13 2.79
C GLY A 167 28.34 -13.59 3.20
N TYR A 168 29.40 -13.89 3.97
CA TYR A 168 29.70 -15.25 4.43
C TYR A 168 28.68 -15.73 5.47
N VAL A 169 28.16 -14.84 6.33
CA VAL A 169 27.17 -15.18 7.36
C VAL A 169 25.97 -15.93 6.79
N ARG A 170 25.48 -15.52 5.61
CA ARG A 170 24.36 -16.17 4.94
C ARG A 170 24.66 -17.59 4.46
N SER A 171 25.93 -17.90 4.17
CA SER A 171 26.33 -19.24 3.73
C SER A 171 26.31 -20.28 4.85
N ILE A 172 26.36 -19.83 6.11
CA ILE A 172 26.43 -20.67 7.30
C ILE A 172 25.21 -20.56 8.23
N THR A 173 24.29 -19.62 7.98
CA THR A 173 23.10 -19.38 8.81
C THR A 173 21.86 -19.92 8.12
N SER A 174 20.98 -20.60 8.87
CA SER A 174 19.73 -21.12 8.32
C SER A 174 18.77 -19.98 7.96
N LYS A 175 17.85 -20.24 7.03
CA LYS A 175 16.87 -19.22 6.62
C LYS A 175 15.95 -18.83 7.76
N GLU A 176 15.54 -19.81 8.56
CA GLU A 176 14.66 -19.66 9.71
C GLU A 176 15.27 -18.71 10.75
N GLU A 177 16.58 -18.83 11.01
CA GLU A 177 17.30 -17.96 11.94
C GLU A 177 17.48 -16.53 11.44
N MET A 178 17.41 -16.33 10.12
CA MET A 178 17.55 -15.04 9.47
C MET A 178 16.22 -14.31 9.31
N GLU A 179 15.06 -14.93 9.51
CA GLU A 179 13.76 -14.33 9.14
C GLU A 179 13.43 -13.05 9.94
N HIS A 180 13.77 -13.02 11.23
CA HIS A 180 13.42 -11.93 12.15
C HIS A 180 14.62 -11.09 12.56
N THR A 181 14.36 -9.82 12.87
CA THR A 181 15.42 -8.92 13.34
C THR A 181 15.78 -9.24 14.79
N LYS A 182 17.08 -9.23 15.08
CA LYS A 182 17.62 -9.45 16.44
C LYS A 182 18.35 -8.21 16.91
N GLN A 183 18.11 -7.81 18.16
CA GLN A 183 18.87 -6.76 18.84
C GLN A 183 19.87 -7.40 19.83
N ILE A 184 21.11 -6.92 19.83
CA ILE A 184 22.18 -7.43 20.70
C ILE A 184 22.92 -6.23 21.28
N VAL A 185 22.89 -6.07 22.60
CA VAL A 185 23.74 -5.07 23.29
C VAL A 185 25.15 -5.65 23.40
N ASP A 186 26.15 -4.85 23.10
CA ASP A 186 27.55 -5.25 23.17
C ASP A 186 27.94 -5.54 24.63
N SER A 187 28.61 -6.69 24.84
CA SER A 187 28.95 -7.18 26.18
C SER A 187 30.10 -6.42 26.82
N GLU A 188 30.97 -5.82 26.00
CA GLU A 188 32.13 -5.06 26.46
C GLU A 188 31.79 -3.56 26.60
N ASP A 189 30.94 -3.03 25.70
CA ASP A 189 30.45 -1.66 25.76
C ASP A 189 28.92 -1.57 25.66
N SER A 190 28.25 -1.50 26.81
CA SER A 190 26.79 -1.38 26.90
C SER A 190 26.17 -0.15 26.23
N SER A 191 27.00 0.82 25.78
CA SER A 191 26.54 1.97 24.99
C SER A 191 26.36 1.65 23.50
N ILE A 192 26.75 0.44 23.07
CA ILE A 192 26.65 -0.03 21.68
C ILE A 192 25.59 -1.11 21.56
N ILE A 193 24.70 -0.95 20.58
CA ILE A 193 23.69 -1.95 20.23
C ILE A 193 23.80 -2.33 18.76
N THR A 194 23.67 -3.63 18.46
CA THR A 194 23.68 -4.18 17.11
C THR A 194 22.28 -4.65 16.73
N LEU A 195 21.77 -4.19 15.58
CA LEU A 195 20.53 -4.65 14.96
C LEU A 195 20.87 -5.55 13.77
N LYS A 196 20.67 -6.86 13.91
CA LYS A 196 20.78 -7.82 12.81
C LYS A 196 19.47 -7.85 12.04
N VAL A 197 19.46 -7.27 10.84
CA VAL A 197 18.26 -7.05 10.03
C VAL A 197 17.77 -8.36 9.41
N GLY A 198 16.56 -8.80 9.75
CA GLY A 198 15.99 -10.05 9.23
C GLY A 198 15.73 -10.06 7.73
N ASP A 199 15.70 -11.24 7.10
CA ASP A 199 15.48 -11.50 5.67
C ASP A 199 13.99 -11.65 5.29
N SER A 200 13.13 -10.87 5.95
CA SER A 200 11.70 -10.84 5.69
C SER A 200 11.16 -9.42 5.75
N LYS A 201 9.96 -9.19 5.24
CA LYS A 201 9.33 -7.86 5.30
C LYS A 201 9.05 -7.48 6.76
N GLU A 202 8.69 -8.48 7.54
CA GLU A 202 8.44 -8.44 8.97
C GLU A 202 9.73 -8.06 9.71
N GLY A 203 10.84 -8.74 9.40
CA GLY A 203 12.18 -8.41 9.90
C GLY A 203 12.61 -6.99 9.55
N TRP A 204 12.33 -6.51 8.33
CA TRP A 204 12.62 -5.13 7.93
C TRP A 204 11.80 -4.12 8.75
N CYS A 205 10.52 -4.42 9.01
CA CYS A 205 9.67 -3.59 9.87
C CYS A 205 10.14 -3.61 11.33
N GLU A 206 10.51 -4.78 11.86
CA GLU A 206 11.06 -4.94 13.21
C GLU A 206 12.36 -4.15 13.38
N ALA A 207 13.24 -4.13 12.37
CA ALA A 207 14.46 -3.32 12.39
C ALA A 207 14.15 -1.83 12.45
N LEU A 208 13.24 -1.33 11.61
CA LEU A 208 12.85 0.07 11.62
C LEU A 208 12.17 0.46 12.94
N GLN A 209 11.25 -0.38 13.42
CA GLN A 209 10.59 -0.19 14.70
C GLN A 209 11.60 -0.14 15.85
N THR A 210 12.54 -1.08 15.88
CA THR A 210 13.56 -1.16 16.94
C THR A 210 14.49 0.05 16.89
N TYR A 211 14.91 0.48 15.70
CA TYR A 211 15.68 1.71 15.54
C TYR A 211 14.90 2.93 16.05
N PHE A 212 13.61 3.06 15.73
CA PHE A 212 12.76 4.13 16.27
C PHE A 212 12.65 4.08 17.80
N ARG A 213 12.48 2.90 18.40
CA ARG A 213 12.50 2.76 19.87
C ARG A 213 13.85 3.18 20.44
N ILE A 214 14.96 2.76 19.84
CA ILE A 214 16.31 3.12 20.28
C ILE A 214 16.46 4.64 20.29
N VAL A 215 16.07 5.36 19.24
CA VAL A 215 16.26 6.82 19.20
C VAL A 215 15.27 7.60 20.08
N THR A 216 14.13 7.04 20.48
CA THR A 216 13.07 7.79 21.21
C THR A 216 12.80 7.35 22.65
N SER A 217 13.10 6.10 23.03
CA SER A 217 12.73 5.54 24.33
C SER A 217 13.83 5.70 25.37
N ASP A 218 13.43 5.99 26.61
CA ASP A 218 14.31 6.06 27.78
C ASP A 218 14.96 4.71 28.12
N GLU A 219 14.37 3.59 27.68
CA GLU A 219 14.94 2.24 27.82
C GLU A 219 16.34 2.14 27.22
N TYR A 220 16.61 2.91 26.16
CA TYR A 220 17.87 2.88 25.43
C TYR A 220 18.75 4.10 25.72
N LYS A 221 18.48 4.88 26.78
CA LYS A 221 19.16 6.16 27.08
C LYS A 221 20.69 6.07 27.16
N GLN A 222 21.23 4.93 27.54
CA GLN A 222 22.65 4.61 27.61
C GLN A 222 23.29 4.37 26.25
N ILE A 223 22.50 3.97 25.25
CA ILE A 223 22.97 3.75 23.89
C ILE A 223 23.46 5.07 23.30
N ARG A 224 24.66 5.02 22.71
CA ARG A 224 25.33 6.10 21.98
C ARG A 224 25.60 5.72 20.53
N LYS A 225 25.77 4.42 20.25
CA LYS A 225 26.06 3.89 18.92
C LYS A 225 25.14 2.74 18.56
N VAL A 226 24.63 2.76 17.33
CA VAL A 226 23.86 1.66 16.73
C VAL A 226 24.62 1.08 15.53
N ARG A 227 24.95 -0.21 15.59
CA ARG A 227 25.45 -0.98 14.44
C ARG A 227 24.25 -1.64 13.76
N ILE A 228 24.06 -1.41 12.47
CA ILE A 228 23.03 -2.11 11.68
C ILE A 228 23.71 -3.14 10.80
N ASP A 229 23.47 -4.40 11.10
CA ASP A 229 24.05 -5.56 10.44
C ASP A 229 23.06 -6.11 9.41
N TYR A 230 23.42 -5.98 8.13
CA TYR A 230 22.60 -6.41 7.00
C TYR A 230 22.98 -7.79 6.46
N SER A 231 23.86 -8.53 7.14
CA SER A 231 24.42 -9.81 6.66
C SER A 231 23.37 -10.90 6.45
N TYR A 232 22.21 -10.79 7.11
CA TYR A 232 21.10 -11.72 6.97
C TYR A 232 20.26 -11.44 5.70
N VAL A 233 20.27 -10.22 5.19
CA VAL A 233 19.43 -9.80 4.05
C VAL A 233 19.89 -10.48 2.76
N ARG A 234 18.92 -11.01 2.00
CA ARG A 234 19.21 -11.70 0.74
C ARG A 234 19.91 -10.85 -0.31
N PRO A 235 20.76 -11.46 -1.16
CA PRO A 235 21.42 -10.75 -2.24
C PRO A 235 20.42 -10.20 -3.26
N GLU A 236 20.86 -9.16 -3.96
CA GLU A 236 20.13 -8.59 -5.08
C GLU A 236 19.89 -9.66 -6.16
N GLY A 237 18.69 -9.66 -6.74
CA GLY A 237 18.33 -10.58 -7.81
C GLY A 237 17.71 -11.91 -7.33
N GLU A 238 17.72 -12.24 -6.04
CA GLU A 238 17.10 -13.47 -5.53
C GLU A 238 15.58 -13.46 -5.78
N ARG A 239 15.00 -14.58 -6.27
CA ARG A 239 13.57 -14.65 -6.65
C ARG A 239 12.66 -14.62 -5.42
N LEU A 240 11.67 -13.73 -5.43
CA LEU A 240 10.66 -13.64 -4.39
C LEU A 240 9.51 -14.62 -4.66
N LYS A 241 9.34 -15.62 -3.79
CA LYS A 241 8.36 -16.71 -3.97
C LYS A 241 6.89 -16.24 -3.89
N ARG A 242 6.57 -15.35 -2.96
CA ARG A 242 5.17 -14.98 -2.64
C ARG A 242 4.62 -13.89 -3.58
N PHE A 243 5.32 -12.77 -3.68
CA PHE A 243 4.85 -11.57 -4.40
C PHE A 243 5.35 -11.49 -5.86
N GLY A 244 6.20 -12.43 -6.28
CA GLY A 244 6.85 -12.41 -7.58
C GLY A 244 8.00 -11.40 -7.66
N GLY A 245 8.76 -11.46 -8.76
CA GLY A 245 9.91 -10.58 -8.98
C GLY A 245 11.19 -10.99 -8.24
N ARG A 246 12.10 -10.03 -8.02
CA ARG A 246 13.45 -10.24 -7.49
C ARG A 246 13.75 -9.28 -6.33
N ALA A 247 14.63 -9.67 -5.42
CA ALA A 247 15.02 -8.88 -4.27
C ALA A 247 15.97 -7.72 -4.63
N SER A 248 15.90 -6.62 -3.86
CA SER A 248 16.76 -5.43 -4.00
C SER A 248 18.19 -5.62 -3.48
N GLY A 249 18.45 -6.64 -2.68
CA GLY A 249 19.65 -6.68 -1.84
C GLY A 249 19.57 -5.76 -0.62
N HIS A 250 20.62 -5.81 0.21
CA HIS A 250 20.75 -5.01 1.45
C HIS A 250 20.99 -3.52 1.21
N LYS A 251 21.62 -3.13 0.10
CA LYS A 251 22.02 -1.73 -0.16
C LYS A 251 20.86 -0.75 -0.09
N SER A 252 19.66 -1.19 -0.46
CA SER A 252 18.46 -0.35 -0.42
C SER A 252 18.06 0.00 1.02
N ILE A 253 17.91 -1.02 1.88
CA ILE A 253 17.56 -0.81 3.28
C ILE A 253 18.70 -0.12 4.06
N GLN A 254 19.96 -0.36 3.68
CA GLN A 254 21.09 0.37 4.22
C GLN A 254 20.98 1.88 3.98
N ARG A 255 20.79 2.29 2.71
CA ARG A 255 20.60 3.71 2.36
C ARG A 255 19.39 4.32 3.07
N MET A 256 18.32 3.54 3.28
CA MET A 256 17.15 3.98 4.03
C MET A 256 17.51 4.40 5.46
N PHE A 257 18.19 3.53 6.22
CA PHE A 257 18.60 3.84 7.59
C PHE A 257 19.58 5.01 7.65
N GLU A 258 20.57 5.06 6.76
CA GLU A 258 21.55 6.15 6.69
C GLU A 258 20.86 7.50 6.44
N LYS A 259 19.93 7.56 5.49
CA LYS A 259 19.16 8.78 5.19
C LYS A 259 18.23 9.18 6.35
N ILE A 260 17.53 8.23 6.99
CA ILE A 260 16.69 8.51 8.16
C ILE A 260 17.54 9.06 9.31
N ASN A 261 18.71 8.46 9.58
CA ASN A 261 19.62 8.93 10.63
C ASN A 261 20.09 10.36 10.33
N LYS A 262 20.45 10.67 9.08
CA LYS A 262 20.78 12.04 8.66
C LYS A 262 19.64 13.01 8.95
N VAL A 263 18.39 12.65 8.70
CA VAL A 263 17.23 13.50 9.03
C VAL A 263 17.17 13.79 10.54
N PHE A 264 17.34 12.77 11.38
CA PHE A 264 17.31 12.93 12.84
C PHE A 264 18.48 13.77 13.37
N LEU A 265 19.68 13.61 12.80
CA LEU A 265 20.86 14.40 13.18
C LEU A 265 20.70 15.91 12.92
N ARG A 266 19.84 16.33 11.98
CA ARG A 266 19.54 17.76 11.72
C ARG A 266 18.88 18.47 12.90
N ARG A 267 18.31 17.74 13.87
CA ARG A 267 17.61 18.30 15.03
C ARG A 267 18.52 18.31 16.26
N GLU A 268 18.92 19.51 16.69
CA GLU A 268 19.72 19.70 17.91
C GLU A 268 18.90 19.46 19.17
N ASP A 269 17.64 19.89 19.17
CA ASP A 269 16.70 19.71 20.28
C ASP A 269 15.95 18.37 20.24
N GLY A 270 16.25 17.52 19.25
CA GLY A 270 15.58 16.25 19.01
C GLY A 270 14.13 16.36 18.54
N LYS A 271 13.56 17.57 18.37
CA LYS A 271 12.15 17.72 18.02
C LYS A 271 11.96 17.67 16.51
N LEU A 272 11.27 16.65 16.04
CA LEU A 272 10.93 16.52 14.62
C LEU A 272 9.89 17.56 14.19
N LYS A 273 10.05 18.07 12.96
CA LYS A 273 9.09 18.92 12.25
C LYS A 273 8.36 18.11 11.18
N SER A 274 7.29 18.68 10.63
CA SER A 274 6.50 18.07 9.55
C SER A 274 7.36 17.68 8.34
N LEU A 275 8.33 18.52 7.96
CA LEU A 275 9.24 18.24 6.86
C LEU A 275 10.14 17.01 7.11
N ASP A 276 10.53 16.75 8.37
CA ASP A 276 11.30 15.55 8.70
C ASP A 276 10.45 14.30 8.57
N ILE A 277 9.18 14.37 8.97
CA ILE A 277 8.24 13.26 8.81
C ILE A 277 7.98 12.97 7.33
N LEU A 278 7.86 14.02 6.51
CA LEU A 278 7.81 13.87 5.05
C LEU A 278 9.08 13.19 4.54
N ASP A 279 10.26 13.65 4.95
CA ASP A 279 11.54 13.08 4.52
C ASP A 279 11.63 11.60 4.90
N VAL A 280 11.33 11.23 6.15
CA VAL A 280 11.37 9.82 6.60
C VAL A 280 10.38 8.97 5.81
N ALA A 281 9.14 9.42 5.62
CA ALA A 281 8.13 8.66 4.86
C ALA A 281 8.55 8.47 3.39
N THR A 282 9.10 9.49 2.77
CA THR A 282 9.52 9.44 1.36
C THR A 282 10.83 8.67 1.16
N ILE A 283 11.74 8.66 2.15
CA ILE A 283 12.91 7.75 2.19
C ILE A 283 12.47 6.28 2.30
N ILE A 284 11.48 5.98 3.15
CA ILE A 284 10.87 4.64 3.24
C ILE A 284 10.27 4.24 1.88
N SER A 285 9.58 5.17 1.22
CA SER A 285 9.01 4.96 -0.11
C SER A 285 10.07 4.69 -1.19
N GLU A 286 11.16 5.44 -1.19
CA GLU A 286 12.30 5.27 -2.11
C GLU A 286 12.96 3.89 -1.97
N ASN A 287 13.11 3.41 -0.73
CA ASN A 287 13.64 2.09 -0.44
C ASN A 287 12.82 0.98 -1.13
N VAL A 288 11.48 1.04 -1.03
CA VAL A 288 10.61 0.00 -1.59
C VAL A 288 10.65 -0.02 -3.13
N VAL A 289 10.90 1.12 -3.79
CA VAL A 289 11.04 1.19 -5.27
C VAL A 289 12.30 0.56 -5.79
N SER A 290 13.39 0.67 -5.02
CA SER A 290 14.69 0.16 -5.43
C SER A 290 14.74 -1.38 -5.54
N GLY A 291 13.68 -2.09 -5.13
CA GLY A 291 13.52 -3.54 -5.35
C GLY A 291 13.01 -3.98 -6.71
N GLY A 292 12.85 -3.06 -7.68
CA GLY A 292 12.79 -3.40 -9.11
C GLY A 292 11.51 -4.09 -9.60
N VAL A 293 10.53 -4.38 -8.74
CA VAL A 293 9.27 -5.04 -9.14
C VAL A 293 8.10 -4.05 -9.21
N ARG A 294 8.13 -2.97 -8.42
CA ARG A 294 6.99 -2.04 -8.32
C ARG A 294 7.39 -0.64 -7.86
N ARG A 295 6.82 0.38 -8.50
CA ARG A 295 6.87 1.77 -8.01
C ARG A 295 5.94 1.91 -6.80
N SER A 296 6.44 2.45 -5.70
CA SER A 296 5.63 2.86 -4.57
C SER A 296 4.76 4.04 -4.99
N ALA A 297 3.62 4.18 -4.36
CA ALA A 297 2.73 5.32 -4.56
C ALA A 297 2.43 5.92 -3.20
N MET A 298 2.79 7.18 -3.02
CA MET A 298 2.55 7.91 -1.78
C MET A 298 1.90 9.26 -2.07
N MET A 299 0.98 9.64 -1.19
CA MET A 299 0.47 11.01 -1.11
C MET A 299 0.74 11.55 0.29
N VAL A 300 1.25 12.77 0.37
CA VAL A 300 1.40 13.48 1.65
C VAL A 300 0.33 14.55 1.73
N ILE A 301 -0.50 14.48 2.76
CA ILE A 301 -1.54 15.47 3.07
C ILE A 301 -1.03 16.33 4.23
N CYS A 302 -0.99 17.65 4.05
CA CYS A 302 -0.51 18.61 5.04
C CYS A 302 -1.55 19.69 5.36
N ASP A 303 -1.33 20.38 6.47
CA ASP A 303 -2.14 21.54 6.88
C ASP A 303 -1.86 22.75 5.97
N GLU A 304 -2.84 23.65 5.85
CA GLU A 304 -2.78 24.80 4.91
C GLU A 304 -1.71 25.84 5.22
N ASP A 305 -1.24 25.89 6.47
CA ASP A 305 -0.19 26.79 6.96
C ASP A 305 1.20 26.13 7.02
N ASP A 306 1.34 24.87 6.57
CA ASP A 306 2.62 24.16 6.57
C ASP A 306 3.44 24.42 5.30
N GLU A 307 3.94 25.66 5.18
CA GLU A 307 4.73 26.11 4.02
C GLU A 307 6.01 25.28 3.79
N GLU A 308 6.59 24.68 4.83
CA GLU A 308 7.77 23.81 4.67
C GLU A 308 7.41 22.55 3.86
N VAL A 309 6.26 21.93 4.15
CA VAL A 309 5.79 20.73 3.43
C VAL A 309 5.23 21.06 2.05
N ILE A 310 4.46 22.15 1.93
CA ILE A 310 3.90 22.62 0.66
C ILE A 310 5.01 22.87 -0.36
N ASN A 311 6.12 23.46 0.08
CA ASN A 311 7.23 23.85 -0.79
C ASN A 311 8.37 22.82 -0.81
N ALA A 312 8.22 21.67 -0.16
CA ALA A 312 9.28 20.68 0.05
C ALA A 312 9.94 20.19 -1.25
N LYS A 313 9.20 20.22 -2.37
CA LYS A 313 9.63 19.71 -3.68
C LYS A 313 10.18 20.78 -4.63
N ARG A 314 10.11 22.08 -4.29
CA ARG A 314 10.48 23.17 -5.21
C ARG A 314 11.94 23.15 -5.67
N ASN A 315 12.85 22.69 -4.79
CA ASN A 315 14.30 22.77 -5.02
C ASN A 315 14.95 21.42 -5.36
N ILE A 316 14.15 20.40 -5.71
CA ILE A 316 14.69 19.08 -6.09
C ILE A 316 15.58 19.21 -7.33
N TYR A 317 15.20 20.08 -8.28
CA TYR A 317 15.98 20.34 -9.48
C TYR A 317 16.45 21.79 -9.49
N LYS A 318 17.73 22.01 -9.78
CA LYS A 318 18.34 23.33 -9.93
C LYS A 318 18.95 23.45 -11.33
N VAL A 319 18.88 24.62 -11.94
CA VAL A 319 19.52 24.87 -13.24
C VAL A 319 20.94 25.34 -13.00
N VAL A 320 21.91 24.58 -13.47
CA VAL A 320 23.34 24.93 -13.47
C VAL A 320 23.83 24.81 -14.91
N ASP A 321 24.37 25.90 -15.47
CA ASP A 321 24.84 25.98 -16.86
C ASP A 321 23.79 25.51 -17.90
N GLY A 322 22.52 25.85 -17.66
CA GLY A 322 21.41 25.46 -18.54
C GLY A 322 20.94 24.01 -18.41
N GLN A 323 21.56 23.21 -17.52
CA GLN A 323 21.17 21.82 -17.25
C GLN A 323 20.43 21.70 -15.92
N TRP A 324 19.37 20.89 -15.90
CA TRP A 324 18.65 20.55 -14.68
C TRP A 324 19.41 19.48 -13.91
N ILE A 325 19.93 19.85 -12.74
CA ILE A 325 20.65 18.96 -11.83
C ILE A 325 19.74 18.63 -10.64
N GLU A 326 19.58 17.34 -10.37
CA GLU A 326 18.83 16.82 -9.22
C GLU A 326 19.67 16.90 -7.94
N ASP A 327 19.07 17.41 -6.86
CA ASP A 327 19.68 17.47 -5.53
C ASP A 327 19.53 16.11 -4.81
N PRO A 328 20.62 15.33 -4.66
CA PRO A 328 20.54 13.97 -4.13
C PRO A 328 20.10 13.91 -2.67
N GLU A 329 20.25 14.99 -1.90
CA GLU A 329 19.91 15.03 -0.47
C GLU A 329 18.40 15.21 -0.23
N ILE A 330 17.64 15.65 -1.24
CA ILE A 330 16.18 15.80 -1.18
C ILE A 330 15.44 15.09 -2.33
N SER A 331 16.17 14.39 -3.20
CA SER A 331 15.64 13.62 -4.33
C SER A 331 14.51 12.65 -3.92
N HIS A 332 14.61 12.04 -2.73
CA HIS A 332 13.60 11.12 -2.21
C HIS A 332 12.20 11.76 -2.12
N ARG A 333 12.08 13.09 -2.03
CA ARG A 333 10.78 13.80 -1.98
C ARG A 333 9.94 13.65 -3.25
N LYS A 334 10.51 13.20 -4.37
CA LYS A 334 9.77 12.84 -5.58
C LYS A 334 8.86 11.62 -5.39
N MET A 335 9.06 10.87 -4.31
CA MET A 335 8.32 9.66 -4.02
C MET A 335 6.88 9.90 -3.54
N SER A 336 6.48 11.16 -3.32
CA SER A 336 5.11 11.54 -2.99
C SER A 336 4.59 12.66 -3.88
N ASN A 337 3.27 12.70 -4.06
CA ASN A 337 2.54 13.90 -4.45
C ASN A 337 2.00 14.58 -3.20
N ASN A 338 2.22 15.88 -3.04
CA ASN A 338 1.85 16.61 -1.84
C ASN A 338 0.51 17.34 -2.08
N SER A 339 -0.39 17.25 -1.12
CA SER A 339 -1.70 17.88 -1.16
C SER A 339 -2.00 18.66 0.11
N VAL A 340 -2.70 19.77 -0.03
CA VAL A 340 -3.10 20.63 1.09
C VAL A 340 -4.53 20.34 1.49
N LEU A 341 -4.76 20.15 2.79
CA LEU A 341 -6.10 19.97 3.36
C LEU A 341 -6.68 21.30 3.82
N TYR A 342 -7.70 21.79 3.10
CA TYR A 342 -8.37 23.05 3.41
C TYR A 342 -9.57 22.83 4.33
N THR A 343 -9.54 23.46 5.50
CA THR A 343 -10.62 23.41 6.50
C THR A 343 -11.61 24.56 6.37
N HIS A 344 -11.25 25.57 5.59
CA HIS A 344 -12.09 26.70 5.23
C HIS A 344 -11.73 27.17 3.80
N ARG A 345 -12.51 28.09 3.24
CA ARG A 345 -12.21 28.66 1.92
C ARG A 345 -10.97 29.57 2.04
N PRO A 346 -9.89 29.35 1.27
CA PRO A 346 -8.72 30.23 1.30
C PRO A 346 -9.02 31.61 0.73
N SER A 347 -8.15 32.58 1.03
CA SER A 347 -8.20 33.91 0.39
C SER A 347 -7.98 33.79 -1.13
N LEU A 348 -8.45 34.81 -1.88
CA LEU A 348 -8.26 34.85 -3.32
C LEU A 348 -6.77 34.87 -3.70
N GLU A 349 -5.96 35.57 -2.91
CA GLU A 349 -4.50 35.66 -3.03
C GLU A 349 -3.89 34.27 -2.89
N ARG A 350 -4.27 33.52 -1.85
CA ARG A 350 -3.78 32.16 -1.63
C ARG A 350 -4.18 31.20 -2.75
N ILE A 351 -5.42 31.32 -3.25
CA ILE A 351 -5.87 30.54 -4.41
C ILE A 351 -5.00 30.85 -5.63
N LYS A 352 -4.71 32.13 -5.91
CA LYS A 352 -3.85 32.54 -7.04
C LYS A 352 -2.43 31.98 -6.89
N GLU A 353 -1.85 32.01 -5.69
CA GLU A 353 -0.53 31.44 -5.40
C GLU A 353 -0.48 29.94 -5.72
N ILE A 354 -1.45 29.16 -5.23
CA ILE A 354 -1.49 27.70 -5.44
C ILE A 354 -1.69 27.38 -6.92
N ILE A 355 -2.61 28.06 -7.60
CA ILE A 355 -2.85 27.85 -9.03
C ILE A 355 -1.59 28.19 -9.85
N ASN A 356 -0.85 29.23 -9.48
CA ASN A 356 0.41 29.55 -10.13
C ASN A 356 1.47 28.45 -9.90
N SER A 357 1.54 27.86 -8.70
CA SER A 357 2.40 26.70 -8.45
C SER A 357 1.99 25.50 -9.31
N ILE A 358 0.70 25.16 -9.35
CA ILE A 358 0.16 24.03 -10.13
C ILE A 358 0.46 24.21 -11.63
N LYS A 359 0.39 25.43 -12.17
CA LYS A 359 0.75 25.70 -13.56
C LYS A 359 2.21 25.38 -13.88
N ILE A 360 3.10 25.53 -12.90
CA ILE A 360 4.55 25.32 -13.07
C ILE A 360 4.90 23.83 -12.94
N ASN A 361 4.33 23.13 -11.97
CA ASN A 361 4.79 21.78 -11.60
C ASN A 361 3.69 20.76 -11.28
N GLY A 362 2.41 21.13 -11.41
CA GLY A 362 1.27 20.27 -11.11
C GLY A 362 0.93 20.13 -9.61
N GLU A 363 1.64 20.82 -8.71
CA GLU A 363 1.55 20.68 -7.26
C GLU A 363 1.36 22.04 -6.55
N PRO A 364 0.82 22.07 -5.33
CA PRO A 364 0.25 20.94 -4.61
C PRO A 364 -1.15 20.58 -5.12
N GLY A 365 -1.56 19.32 -4.91
CA GLY A 365 -2.98 18.98 -4.92
C GLY A 365 -3.71 19.67 -3.77
N PHE A 366 -5.04 19.61 -3.75
CA PHE A 366 -5.84 20.16 -2.66
C PHE A 366 -7.05 19.30 -2.35
N ILE A 367 -7.43 19.28 -1.08
CA ILE A 367 -8.55 18.50 -0.55
C ILE A 367 -9.45 19.45 0.25
N ASN A 368 -10.74 19.45 -0.06
CA ASN A 368 -11.74 20.21 0.69
C ASN A 368 -12.22 19.39 1.89
N ALA A 369 -11.70 19.67 3.08
CA ALA A 369 -12.04 18.94 4.29
C ALA A 369 -13.51 19.17 4.70
N VAL A 370 -14.05 20.37 4.50
CA VAL A 370 -15.44 20.70 4.85
C VAL A 370 -16.40 19.77 4.10
N GLU A 371 -16.20 19.65 2.80
CA GLU A 371 -17.04 18.82 1.94
C GLU A 371 -16.76 17.31 2.08
N ALA A 372 -15.54 16.94 2.45
CA ALA A 372 -15.19 15.55 2.76
C ALA A 372 -15.85 15.11 4.08
N THR A 373 -15.72 15.88 5.15
CA THR A 373 -16.35 15.61 6.45
C THR A 373 -17.87 15.62 6.35
N ARG A 374 -18.47 16.50 5.53
CA ARG A 374 -19.93 16.47 5.27
C ARG A 374 -20.38 15.15 4.63
N ARG A 375 -19.57 14.55 3.76
CA ARG A 375 -19.88 13.27 3.10
C ARG A 375 -19.55 12.05 3.96
N LYS A 376 -18.53 12.14 4.80
CA LYS A 376 -18.10 11.09 5.72
C LYS A 376 -17.57 11.75 6.99
N GLU A 377 -18.37 11.72 8.06
CA GLU A 377 -18.04 12.37 9.34
C GLU A 377 -16.69 11.89 9.91
N THR A 378 -16.37 10.61 9.72
CA THR A 378 -15.12 9.99 10.18
C THR A 378 -13.90 10.28 9.27
N PHE A 379 -14.04 11.13 8.25
CA PHE A 379 -12.97 11.47 7.32
C PHE A 379 -11.74 12.05 8.04
N GLN A 380 -10.57 11.51 7.71
CA GLN A 380 -9.28 12.02 8.18
C GLN A 380 -8.28 12.29 7.05
N GLY A 381 -8.46 11.64 5.90
CA GLY A 381 -7.70 11.86 4.67
C GLY A 381 -8.15 10.91 3.57
N CYS A 382 -7.30 10.70 2.57
CA CYS A 382 -7.61 9.85 1.42
C CYS A 382 -6.40 9.02 0.98
N ASN A 383 -6.66 8.00 0.17
CA ASN A 383 -5.62 7.22 -0.49
C ASN A 383 -4.90 8.05 -1.58
N PRO A 384 -3.79 7.55 -2.18
CA PRO A 384 -2.99 8.34 -3.11
C PRO A 384 -3.68 8.85 -4.38
N CYS A 385 -4.80 8.26 -4.79
CA CYS A 385 -5.56 8.71 -5.96
C CYS A 385 -6.71 9.67 -5.59
N GLY A 386 -6.94 9.92 -4.29
CA GLY A 386 -7.89 10.92 -3.78
C GLY A 386 -9.38 10.54 -3.90
N GLU A 387 -9.70 9.33 -4.34
CA GLU A 387 -11.07 8.90 -4.67
C GLU A 387 -11.85 8.32 -3.49
N ILE A 388 -11.17 7.88 -2.41
CA ILE A 388 -11.82 7.35 -1.21
C ILE A 388 -11.52 8.21 0.02
N LEU A 389 -12.59 8.62 0.69
CA LEU A 389 -12.54 9.28 1.99
C LEU A 389 -12.32 8.22 3.08
N LEU A 390 -11.21 8.30 3.80
CA LEU A 390 -10.74 7.25 4.71
C LEU A 390 -10.57 7.79 6.14
N GLN A 391 -10.79 6.89 7.10
CA GLN A 391 -10.26 7.02 8.46
C GLN A 391 -8.78 6.65 8.48
N SER A 392 -8.02 7.11 9.48
CA SER A 392 -6.65 6.63 9.68
C SER A 392 -6.63 5.12 9.91
N LYS A 393 -5.63 4.43 9.36
CA LYS A 393 -5.45 2.97 9.42
C LYS A 393 -6.53 2.21 8.65
N GLN A 394 -6.86 2.70 7.46
CA GLN A 394 -7.89 2.11 6.61
C GLN A 394 -7.43 1.91 5.16
N CYS A 395 -7.85 0.79 4.56
CA CYS A 395 -7.63 0.49 3.15
C CYS A 395 -8.81 0.92 2.25
N CYS A 396 -8.51 1.25 0.99
CA CYS A 396 -9.55 1.39 -0.03
C CYS A 396 -10.08 0.02 -0.46
N ASN A 397 -11.39 -0.09 -0.65
CA ASN A 397 -12.05 -1.34 -1.08
C ASN A 397 -12.86 -1.07 -2.35
N LEU A 398 -12.29 -1.39 -3.51
CA LEU A 398 -12.81 -0.94 -4.80
C LEU A 398 -13.32 -2.08 -5.68
N THR A 399 -14.37 -1.79 -6.41
CA THR A 399 -14.83 -2.53 -7.58
C THR A 399 -15.02 -1.56 -8.73
N THR A 400 -15.01 -2.02 -9.98
CA THR A 400 -15.28 -1.12 -11.12
C THR A 400 -16.21 -1.78 -12.13
N ASN A 401 -17.09 -0.99 -12.74
CA ASN A 401 -18.15 -1.46 -13.62
C ASN A 401 -18.08 -0.72 -14.95
N ASN A 402 -18.05 -1.48 -16.04
CA ASN A 402 -17.91 -0.94 -17.40
C ASN A 402 -19.29 -0.50 -17.91
N MET A 403 -19.56 0.80 -17.90
CA MET A 403 -20.85 1.35 -18.34
C MET A 403 -21.16 1.04 -19.80
N MET A 404 -20.14 1.00 -20.67
CA MET A 404 -20.31 0.67 -22.09
C MET A 404 -20.83 -0.75 -22.32
N ALA A 405 -20.64 -1.67 -21.37
CA ALA A 405 -21.19 -3.03 -21.47
C ALA A 405 -22.73 -3.07 -21.37
N PHE A 406 -23.36 -1.96 -20.99
CA PHE A 406 -24.80 -1.82 -20.83
C PHE A 406 -25.42 -0.80 -21.79
N VAL A 407 -24.64 -0.33 -22.78
CA VAL A 407 -25.15 0.55 -23.83
C VAL A 407 -25.68 -0.32 -24.97
N GLU A 408 -26.96 -0.12 -25.31
CA GLU A 408 -27.67 -0.79 -26.38
C GLU A 408 -28.02 0.27 -27.45
N GLY A 409 -27.27 0.27 -28.56
CA GLY A 409 -27.30 1.36 -29.53
C GLY A 409 -26.80 2.67 -28.92
N ASN A 410 -27.68 3.66 -28.78
CA ASN A 410 -27.39 4.95 -28.15
C ASN A 410 -28.02 5.11 -26.76
N THR A 411 -28.58 4.02 -26.20
CA THR A 411 -29.32 4.08 -24.94
C THR A 411 -28.64 3.22 -23.88
N LEU A 412 -28.48 3.78 -22.68
CA LEU A 412 -28.00 3.03 -21.53
C LEU A 412 -29.14 2.20 -20.93
N ASN A 413 -28.95 0.88 -20.86
CA ASN A 413 -29.84 -0.03 -20.16
C ASN A 413 -29.65 0.12 -18.64
N LYS A 414 -30.41 1.04 -18.04
CA LYS A 414 -30.31 1.41 -16.62
C LYS A 414 -30.67 0.27 -15.67
N GLU A 415 -31.60 -0.61 -16.07
CA GLU A 415 -32.03 -1.73 -15.25
C GLU A 415 -30.91 -2.76 -15.11
N ARG A 416 -30.32 -3.18 -16.23
CA ARG A 416 -29.16 -4.10 -16.22
C ARG A 416 -27.96 -3.50 -15.52
N LEU A 417 -27.71 -2.20 -15.68
CA LEU A 417 -26.66 -1.52 -14.93
C LEU A 417 -26.93 -1.56 -13.43
N ALA A 418 -28.16 -1.29 -12.98
CA ALA A 418 -28.52 -1.35 -11.57
C ALA A 418 -28.30 -2.75 -10.98
N ASP A 419 -28.65 -3.81 -11.71
CA ASP A 419 -28.41 -5.20 -11.28
C ASP A 419 -26.92 -5.51 -11.11
N ILE A 420 -26.09 -5.06 -12.05
CA ILE A 420 -24.65 -5.25 -11.94
C ILE A 420 -24.04 -4.41 -10.83
N LEU A 421 -24.56 -3.21 -10.57
CA LEU A 421 -24.14 -2.41 -9.43
C LEU A 421 -24.49 -3.09 -8.10
N ARG A 422 -25.66 -3.73 -7.97
CA ARG A 422 -25.99 -4.54 -6.78
C ARG A 422 -25.00 -5.69 -6.58
N LEU A 423 -24.68 -6.41 -7.64
CA LEU A 423 -23.68 -7.48 -7.60
C LEU A 423 -22.28 -6.96 -7.24
N SER A 424 -21.90 -5.80 -7.78
CA SER A 424 -20.62 -5.14 -7.51
C SER A 424 -20.50 -4.67 -6.06
N ILE A 425 -21.59 -4.13 -5.49
CA ILE A 425 -21.69 -3.76 -4.08
C ILE A 425 -21.50 -5.01 -3.22
N ARG A 426 -22.17 -6.14 -3.53
CA ARG A 426 -22.00 -7.39 -2.79
C ARG A 426 -20.57 -7.90 -2.84
N ASN A 427 -19.94 -7.86 -4.02
CA ASN A 427 -18.52 -8.17 -4.18
C ASN A 427 -17.62 -7.31 -3.26
N ALA A 428 -17.87 -6.00 -3.17
CA ALA A 428 -17.16 -5.10 -2.26
C ALA A 428 -17.45 -5.41 -0.78
N ILE A 429 -18.71 -5.67 -0.42
CA ILE A 429 -19.11 -6.00 0.96
C ILE A 429 -18.38 -7.25 1.45
N ARG A 430 -18.28 -8.30 0.62
CA ARG A 430 -17.56 -9.53 0.97
C ARG A 430 -16.10 -9.28 1.29
N MET A 431 -15.45 -8.35 0.57
CA MET A 431 -14.08 -7.96 0.87
C MET A 431 -13.96 -7.35 2.26
N THR A 432 -14.97 -6.64 2.77
CA THR A 432 -14.93 -6.09 4.13
C THR A 432 -14.83 -7.18 5.20
N LEU A 433 -15.25 -8.42 4.91
CA LEU A 433 -15.21 -9.56 5.84
C LEU A 433 -13.80 -10.09 6.11
N VAL A 434 -12.81 -9.65 5.31
CA VAL A 434 -11.42 -10.03 5.47
C VAL A 434 -10.86 -9.44 6.76
N GLU A 435 -10.42 -10.31 7.67
CA GLU A 435 -9.66 -9.94 8.86
C GLU A 435 -8.19 -9.72 8.47
N VAL A 436 -7.66 -8.52 8.70
CA VAL A 436 -6.29 -8.15 8.29
C VAL A 436 -5.27 -8.30 9.41
N GLU A 437 -4.02 -8.52 9.03
CA GLU A 437 -2.93 -8.94 9.90
C GLU A 437 -2.40 -7.85 10.84
N LEU A 438 -2.68 -6.56 10.55
CA LEU A 438 -2.34 -5.46 11.46
C LEU A 438 -3.54 -5.14 12.37
N PRO A 439 -3.45 -5.33 13.71
CA PRO A 439 -4.62 -5.23 14.60
C PRO A 439 -5.33 -3.87 14.57
N ALA A 440 -4.58 -2.77 14.55
CA ALA A 440 -5.15 -1.42 14.52
C ALA A 440 -5.89 -1.14 13.21
N TRP A 441 -5.37 -1.64 12.08
CA TRP A 441 -6.01 -1.55 10.78
C TRP A 441 -7.25 -2.43 10.70
N ASN A 442 -7.16 -3.66 11.22
CA ASN A 442 -8.28 -4.57 11.29
C ASN A 442 -9.45 -3.98 12.05
N LYS A 443 -9.19 -3.40 13.22
CA LYS A 443 -10.23 -2.74 14.02
C LYS A 443 -11.00 -1.71 13.19
N VAL A 444 -10.31 -0.73 12.61
CA VAL A 444 -10.94 0.35 11.82
C VAL A 444 -11.69 -0.20 10.60
N MET A 445 -11.09 -1.16 9.88
CA MET A 445 -11.72 -1.74 8.70
C MET A 445 -12.98 -2.56 9.02
N GLN A 446 -12.98 -3.30 10.15
CA GLN A 446 -14.14 -4.07 10.61
C GLN A 446 -15.26 -3.16 11.15
N GLU A 447 -14.92 -1.98 11.69
CA GLU A 447 -15.88 -0.97 12.17
C GLU A 447 -16.50 -0.18 11.01
N ASP A 448 -15.71 0.33 10.06
CA ASP A 448 -16.18 1.25 9.02
C ASP A 448 -16.76 0.54 7.78
N ARG A 449 -16.30 -0.69 7.47
CA ARG A 449 -16.82 -1.54 6.36
C ARG A 449 -16.96 -0.80 5.01
N ILE A 450 -15.97 0.03 4.66
CA ILE A 450 -16.05 0.87 3.47
C ILE A 450 -16.19 0.07 2.17
N VAL A 451 -16.98 0.61 1.24
CA VAL A 451 -17.15 0.11 -0.12
C VAL A 451 -16.99 1.26 -1.12
N GLY A 452 -16.26 1.02 -2.20
CA GLY A 452 -16.03 1.98 -3.28
C GLY A 452 -16.40 1.38 -4.63
N VAL A 453 -17.62 1.63 -5.08
CA VAL A 453 -18.12 1.10 -6.36
C VAL A 453 -17.85 2.14 -7.45
N SER A 454 -16.86 1.86 -8.28
CA SER A 454 -16.43 2.71 -9.38
C SER A 454 -17.21 2.39 -10.66
N LEU A 455 -17.31 3.40 -11.52
CA LEU A 455 -17.83 3.32 -12.88
C LEU A 455 -16.71 3.71 -13.85
N THR A 456 -16.58 2.96 -14.94
CA THR A 456 -15.65 3.24 -16.05
C THR A 456 -16.39 3.17 -17.39
N GLY A 457 -15.75 3.59 -18.47
CA GLY A 457 -16.39 3.68 -19.79
C GLY A 457 -17.49 4.75 -19.83
N MET A 458 -17.27 5.88 -19.14
CA MET A 458 -18.19 7.02 -19.16
C MET A 458 -18.09 7.87 -20.43
N MET A 459 -16.89 7.91 -21.03
CA MET A 459 -16.58 8.70 -22.22
C MET A 459 -16.60 7.85 -23.48
#